data_AF-A0A7S2H4Y5-F1
#
_entry.id   AF-A0A7S2H4Y5-F1
#
_cell.length_a   1.000
_cell.length_b   1.000
_cell.length_c   1.000
_cell.angle_alpha   90.00
_cell.angle_beta   90.00
_cell.angle_gamma   90.00
#
_symmetry.space_group_name_H-M   'P 1'
#
loop_
_entity.id
_entity.type
_entity.pdbx_description
1 polymer ?
#
loop_
_entity_poly.entity_id
_entity_poly.type
_entity_poly.pdbx_seq_one_letter_code
_entity_poly.pdbx_strand_id
1 'polypeptide(L)'
;QTGSSFAKWAMGIMHVRSVFLALWLLVQTLHGADAGSKKKKDHDVQVLMPHHSFAAPLEYKTLLDDWTASGASLFERERLLLHPGVAGVAGFLFSKSPLVTDNFEVVVHFRVMGDKQPSKVLHDQSFGFWYVQENVSKIYNETAIIKSESWTKGLHAQGFTLGGSKAQFTGVGVVLSMADRE
;
A
#
# COMPACT_ATOMS: atom_id res chain seq x y z
N GLN A 1 -5.97 -19.67 60.94
CA GLN A 1 -4.67 -18.99 60.73
C GLN A 1 -4.04 -19.54 59.45
N THR A 2 -4.32 -18.94 58.29
CA THR A 2 -3.62 -19.23 57.02
C THR A 2 -3.83 -18.04 56.08
N GLY A 3 -2.89 -17.10 56.08
CA GLY A 3 -2.95 -15.93 55.21
C GLY A 3 -1.68 -15.11 55.31
N SER A 4 -0.66 -15.41 54.49
CA SER A 4 0.50 -14.51 54.30
C SER A 4 1.44 -14.83 53.11
N SER A 5 1.04 -15.66 52.12
CA SER A 5 1.99 -16.10 51.08
C SER A 5 1.79 -15.54 49.66
N PHE A 6 0.83 -14.64 49.42
CA PHE A 6 0.59 -14.11 48.07
C PHE A 6 1.28 -12.77 47.77
N ALA A 7 1.70 -12.02 48.80
CA ALA A 7 2.29 -10.68 48.62
C ALA A 7 3.78 -10.67 48.20
N LYS A 8 4.50 -11.79 48.32
CA LYS A 8 5.95 -11.85 48.01
C LYS A 8 6.27 -12.09 46.52
N TRP A 9 5.31 -12.54 45.71
CA TRP A 9 5.53 -12.80 44.28
C TRP A 9 5.34 -11.58 43.37
N ALA A 10 4.60 -10.56 43.81
CA ALA A 10 4.33 -9.37 42.99
C ALA A 10 5.49 -8.35 42.95
N MET A 11 6.39 -8.35 43.95
CA MET A 11 7.49 -7.38 44.01
C MET A 11 8.72 -7.74 43.15
N GLY A 12 8.89 -9.02 42.77
CA GLY A 12 10.04 -9.45 41.96
C GLY A 12 9.94 -9.13 40.46
N ILE A 13 8.71 -8.99 39.93
CA ILE A 13 8.47 -8.81 38.49
C ILE A 13 8.54 -7.32 38.08
N MET A 14 8.37 -6.38 39.02
CA MET A 14 8.45 -4.94 38.72
C MET A 14 9.87 -4.41 38.54
N HIS A 15 10.92 -5.09 39.01
CA HIS A 15 12.30 -4.60 38.86
C HIS A 15 12.93 -4.95 37.51
N VAL A 16 12.51 -6.04 36.85
CA VAL A 16 13.13 -6.47 35.58
C VAL A 16 12.70 -5.55 34.42
N ARG A 17 11.45 -5.09 34.38
CA ARG A 17 10.94 -4.25 33.28
C ARG A 17 11.54 -2.84 33.25
N SER A 18 11.86 -2.26 34.42
CA SER A 18 12.40 -0.90 34.52
C SER A 18 13.85 -0.81 34.02
N VAL A 19 14.64 -1.87 34.19
CA VAL A 19 16.04 -1.90 33.73
C VAL A 19 16.13 -1.99 32.20
N PHE A 20 15.25 -2.76 31.57
CA PHE A 20 15.21 -2.85 30.09
C PHE A 20 14.80 -1.53 29.43
N LEU A 21 13.89 -0.77 30.04
CA LEU A 21 13.47 0.53 29.50
C LEU A 21 14.59 1.58 29.61
N ALA A 22 15.33 1.57 30.72
CA ALA A 22 16.49 2.44 30.92
C ALA A 22 17.63 2.11 29.94
N LEU A 23 17.92 0.82 29.69
CA LEU A 23 18.92 0.40 28.71
C LEU A 23 18.50 0.75 27.27
N TRP A 24 17.22 0.57 26.93
CA TRP A 24 16.69 0.96 25.61
C TRP A 24 16.76 2.47 25.37
N LEU A 25 16.44 3.28 26.38
CA LEU A 25 16.60 4.75 26.33
C LEU A 25 18.08 5.16 26.21
N LEU A 26 18.99 4.46 26.89
CA LEU A 26 20.43 4.75 26.80
C LEU A 26 20.98 4.46 25.39
N VAL A 27 20.53 3.38 24.76
CA VAL A 27 20.87 3.04 23.37
C VAL A 27 20.32 4.08 22.39
N GLN A 28 19.12 4.62 22.62
CA GLN A 28 18.56 5.72 21.81
C GLN A 28 19.39 7.00 21.93
N THR A 29 19.89 7.33 23.13
CA THR A 29 20.72 8.54 23.33
C THR A 29 22.13 8.45 22.74
N LEU A 30 22.69 7.25 22.62
CA LEU A 30 24.04 7.05 22.06
C LEU A 30 24.10 7.08 20.53
N HIS A 31 22.97 6.89 19.84
CA HIS A 31 22.90 6.99 18.37
C HIS A 31 22.57 8.42 17.87
N GLY A 32 22.30 9.37 18.77
CA GLY A 32 21.88 10.73 18.41
C GLY A 32 22.99 11.78 18.38
N ALA A 33 24.24 11.43 18.67
CA ALA A 33 25.34 12.38 18.80
C ALA A 33 26.44 12.14 17.75
N ASP A 34 26.07 11.98 16.48
CA ASP A 34 27.04 12.09 15.40
C ASP A 34 27.09 13.56 14.93
N ALA A 35 28.25 14.16 15.18
CA ALA A 35 28.52 15.56 14.97
C ALA A 35 28.33 15.97 13.51
N GLY A 36 27.79 17.17 13.30
CA GLY A 36 27.48 17.74 11.99
C GLY A 36 28.65 17.76 11.01
N SER A 37 28.80 16.68 10.25
CA SER A 37 29.46 16.71 8.95
C SER A 37 28.53 17.47 8.01
N LYS A 38 28.99 18.62 7.49
CA LYS A 38 28.36 19.31 6.36
C LYS A 38 28.45 18.38 5.15
N LYS A 39 27.50 17.45 5.03
CA LYS A 39 27.28 16.63 3.84
C LYS A 39 27.10 17.60 2.68
N LYS A 40 28.08 17.59 1.77
CA LYS A 40 27.93 18.09 0.41
C LYS A 40 26.62 17.48 -0.09
N LYS A 41 25.65 18.32 -0.44
CA LYS A 41 24.36 17.90 -0.99
C LYS A 41 24.68 17.30 -2.36
N ASP A 42 25.05 16.03 -2.39
CA ASP A 42 25.12 15.27 -3.61
C ASP A 42 23.70 15.34 -4.17
N HIS A 43 23.56 16.02 -5.30
CA HIS A 43 22.29 16.05 -5.99
C HIS A 43 22.13 14.65 -6.58
N ASP A 44 21.45 13.77 -5.85
CA ASP A 44 21.03 12.46 -6.37
C ASP A 44 20.35 12.72 -7.71
N VAL A 45 21.02 12.29 -8.79
CA VAL A 45 20.51 12.43 -10.14
C VAL A 45 19.34 11.47 -10.27
N GLN A 46 18.13 12.00 -10.14
CA GLN A 46 16.91 11.23 -10.37
C GLN A 46 16.76 10.94 -11.86
N VAL A 47 16.61 9.67 -12.22
CA VAL A 47 16.37 9.23 -13.59
C VAL A 47 14.92 8.77 -13.70
N LEU A 48 14.17 9.36 -14.64
CA LEU A 48 12.81 8.95 -14.93
C LEU A 48 12.81 7.51 -15.45
N MET A 49 11.81 6.71 -15.07
CA MET A 49 11.63 5.33 -15.53
C MET A 49 10.42 5.23 -16.47
N PRO A 50 10.59 5.37 -17.80
CA PRO A 50 9.45 5.51 -18.73
C PRO A 50 8.47 4.34 -18.68
N HIS A 51 8.97 3.11 -18.62
CA HIS A 51 8.13 1.89 -18.55
C HIS A 51 7.38 1.71 -17.22
N HIS A 52 7.62 2.59 -16.25
CA HIS A 52 6.99 2.60 -14.93
C HIS A 52 6.43 3.98 -14.59
N SER A 53 6.23 4.83 -15.59
CA SER A 53 5.77 6.21 -15.40
C SER A 53 4.81 6.60 -16.51
N PHE A 54 3.84 7.43 -16.18
CA PHE A 54 3.02 8.13 -17.16
C PHE A 54 2.60 9.49 -16.60
N ALA A 55 2.40 10.45 -17.49
CA ALA A 55 1.94 11.78 -17.16
C ALA A 55 0.96 12.25 -18.22
N ALA A 56 0.03 13.11 -17.83
CA ALA A 56 -0.88 13.72 -18.79
C ALA A 56 -0.11 14.65 -19.76
N PRO A 57 -0.49 14.71 -21.05
CA PRO A 57 -1.58 13.95 -21.66
C PRO A 57 -1.22 12.48 -21.91
N LEU A 58 -2.19 11.60 -21.67
CA LEU A 58 -2.09 10.16 -21.80
C LEU A 58 -2.22 9.73 -23.27
N GLU A 59 -1.14 9.20 -23.83
CA GLU A 59 -1.15 8.55 -25.14
C GLU A 59 -1.52 7.08 -25.01
N TYR A 60 -2.66 6.69 -25.58
CA TYR A 60 -3.22 5.35 -25.42
C TYR A 60 -2.26 4.24 -25.86
N LYS A 61 -1.53 4.44 -26.97
CA LYS A 61 -0.59 3.46 -27.51
C LYS A 61 0.54 3.16 -26.51
N THR A 62 1.20 4.21 -26.03
CA THR A 62 2.34 4.10 -25.11
C THR A 62 1.92 3.51 -23.75
N LEU A 63 0.77 3.91 -23.23
CA LEU A 63 0.26 3.40 -21.96
C LEU A 63 -0.08 1.91 -22.01
N LEU A 64 -0.76 1.48 -23.07
CA LEU A 64 -1.13 0.08 -23.20
C LEU A 64 0.07 -0.82 -23.46
N ASP A 65 1.20 -0.32 -23.93
CA ASP A 65 2.40 -1.13 -24.12
C ASP A 65 3.03 -1.50 -22.77
N ASP A 66 3.01 -0.59 -21.79
CA ASP A 66 3.66 -0.75 -20.48
C ASP A 66 2.72 -1.14 -19.34
N TRP A 67 1.44 -0.83 -19.44
CA TRP A 67 0.47 -1.02 -18.37
C TRP A 67 -0.73 -1.88 -18.79
N THR A 68 -1.23 -2.67 -17.85
CA THR A 68 -2.48 -3.41 -17.96
C THR A 68 -3.52 -2.72 -17.09
N ALA A 69 -4.50 -2.07 -17.72
CA ALA A 69 -5.69 -1.57 -17.03
C ALA A 69 -6.79 -2.62 -17.07
N SER A 70 -7.54 -2.78 -15.97
CA SER A 70 -8.58 -3.79 -15.85
C SER A 70 -9.71 -3.36 -14.91
N GLY A 71 -10.85 -4.05 -14.97
CA GLY A 71 -12.04 -3.74 -14.20
C GLY A 71 -12.69 -2.46 -14.69
N ALA A 72 -12.97 -1.54 -13.78
CA ALA A 72 -13.58 -0.26 -14.14
C ALA A 72 -12.56 0.85 -14.45
N SER A 73 -11.28 0.50 -14.61
CA SER A 73 -10.25 1.47 -14.95
C SER A 73 -10.32 1.91 -16.41
N LEU A 74 -10.24 3.21 -16.64
CA LEU A 74 -10.36 3.83 -17.96
C LEU A 74 -9.30 4.92 -18.15
N PHE A 75 -8.56 4.85 -19.25
CA PHE A 75 -7.68 5.93 -19.67
C PHE A 75 -8.49 7.03 -20.37
N GLU A 76 -8.42 8.24 -19.83
CA GLU A 76 -8.84 9.46 -20.50
C GLU A 76 -7.59 10.26 -20.92
N ARG A 77 -7.73 11.22 -21.83
CA ARG A 77 -6.61 12.02 -22.32
C ARG A 77 -5.83 12.72 -21.19
N GLU A 78 -6.51 13.20 -20.16
CA GLU A 78 -5.88 14.02 -19.10
C GLU A 78 -5.69 13.27 -17.77
N ARG A 79 -6.18 12.02 -17.66
CA ARG A 79 -6.13 11.25 -16.41
C ARG A 79 -6.43 9.77 -16.62
N LEU A 80 -5.98 8.95 -15.67
CA LEU A 80 -6.50 7.61 -15.47
C LEU A 80 -7.67 7.68 -14.48
N LEU A 81 -8.87 7.31 -14.91
CA LEU A 81 -9.98 7.05 -14.00
C LEU A 81 -9.83 5.62 -13.46
N LEU A 82 -9.36 5.47 -12.22
CA LEU A 82 -9.16 4.14 -11.64
C LEU A 82 -10.49 3.47 -11.26
N HIS A 83 -11.40 4.20 -10.60
CA HIS A 83 -12.66 3.65 -10.07
C HIS A 83 -13.81 4.68 -10.20
N PRO A 84 -15.02 4.29 -10.64
CA PRO A 84 -16.14 5.21 -10.87
C PRO A 84 -16.96 5.55 -9.61
N GLY A 85 -16.61 5.02 -8.44
CA GLY A 85 -17.33 5.27 -7.19
C GLY A 85 -18.61 4.42 -7.03
N VAL A 86 -18.70 3.28 -7.71
CA VAL A 86 -19.82 2.34 -7.61
C VAL A 86 -19.45 1.18 -6.68
N ALA A 87 -20.34 0.82 -5.75
CA ALA A 87 -20.10 -0.28 -4.82
C ALA A 87 -19.91 -1.63 -5.54
N GLY A 88 -19.06 -2.49 -5.00
CA GLY A 88 -18.81 -3.83 -5.55
C GLY A 88 -18.05 -3.87 -6.88
N VAL A 89 -17.55 -2.73 -7.36
CA VAL A 89 -16.70 -2.61 -8.53
C VAL A 89 -15.26 -2.39 -8.09
N ALA A 90 -14.30 -2.86 -8.88
CA ALA A 90 -12.88 -2.62 -8.66
C ALA A 90 -12.22 -2.17 -9.95
N GLY A 91 -11.15 -1.40 -9.83
CA GLY A 91 -10.32 -0.99 -10.95
C GLY A 91 -8.86 -1.25 -10.63
N PHE A 92 -8.11 -1.66 -11.65
CA PHE A 92 -6.74 -2.10 -11.52
C PHE A 92 -5.85 -1.47 -12.57
N LEU A 93 -4.61 -1.23 -12.16
CA LEU A 93 -3.54 -0.84 -13.05
C LEU A 93 -2.27 -1.61 -12.63
N PHE A 94 -1.73 -2.41 -13.54
CA PHE A 94 -0.54 -3.23 -13.30
C PHE A 94 0.56 -2.90 -14.32
N SER A 95 1.78 -2.66 -13.86
CA SER A 95 2.94 -2.59 -14.77
C SER A 95 3.19 -3.99 -15.35
N LYS A 96 3.49 -4.04 -16.65
CA LYS A 96 3.77 -5.30 -17.37
C LYS A 96 5.21 -5.77 -17.17
N SER A 97 6.11 -4.84 -16.91
CA SER A 97 7.54 -5.07 -16.72
C SER A 97 7.88 -5.06 -15.22
N PRO A 98 8.83 -5.88 -14.75
CA PRO A 98 9.31 -5.79 -13.38
C PRO A 98 10.18 -4.55 -13.18
N LEU A 99 10.18 -4.02 -11.95
CA LEU A 99 11.14 -3.00 -11.53
C LEU A 99 12.40 -3.69 -11.02
N VAL A 100 13.55 -3.44 -11.67
CA VAL A 100 14.82 -4.14 -11.42
C VAL A 100 15.83 -3.34 -10.59
N THR A 101 15.40 -2.24 -9.98
CA THR A 101 16.21 -1.38 -9.11
C THR A 101 15.74 -1.50 -7.66
N ASP A 102 16.66 -1.44 -6.72
CA ASP A 102 16.43 -1.39 -5.28
C ASP A 102 16.29 0.05 -4.74
N ASN A 103 16.81 1.03 -5.49
CA ASN A 103 16.70 2.45 -5.19
C ASN A 103 15.75 3.12 -6.19
N PHE A 104 14.55 3.45 -5.74
CA PHE A 104 13.55 4.13 -6.54
C PHE A 104 12.64 5.00 -5.68
N GLU A 105 12.02 5.98 -6.32
CA GLU A 105 10.98 6.82 -5.74
C GLU A 105 9.72 6.71 -6.60
N VAL A 106 8.56 6.61 -5.96
CA VAL A 106 7.27 6.64 -6.65
C VAL A 106 6.48 7.85 -6.18
N VAL A 107 6.10 8.69 -7.14
CA VAL A 107 5.27 9.87 -6.89
C VAL A 107 3.92 9.64 -7.57
N VAL A 108 2.85 9.58 -6.78
CA VAL A 108 1.48 9.39 -7.28
C VAL A 108 0.66 10.65 -7.02
N HIS A 109 0.18 11.28 -8.09
CA HIS A 109 -0.77 12.38 -8.00
C HIS A 109 -2.17 11.83 -8.27
N PHE A 110 -3.03 11.82 -7.25
CA PHE A 110 -4.40 11.34 -7.38
C PHE A 110 -5.39 12.26 -6.68
N ARG A 111 -6.66 12.16 -7.07
CA ARG A 111 -7.78 12.86 -6.46
C ARG A 111 -8.92 11.89 -6.26
N VAL A 112 -9.46 11.84 -5.05
CA VAL A 112 -10.69 11.11 -4.74
C VAL A 112 -11.88 12.05 -4.94
N MET A 113 -12.86 11.58 -5.71
CA MET A 113 -14.09 12.31 -6.02
C MET A 113 -15.29 11.48 -5.54
N GLY A 114 -16.27 12.14 -4.94
CA GLY A 114 -17.47 11.48 -4.41
C GLY A 114 -18.28 12.44 -3.55
N ASP A 115 -19.37 11.93 -2.98
CA ASP A 115 -20.13 12.68 -1.97
C ASP A 115 -19.25 12.92 -0.73
N LYS A 116 -19.35 14.11 -0.15
CA LYS A 116 -18.60 14.51 1.05
C LYS A 116 -19.41 14.29 2.33
N GLN A 117 -20.71 14.07 2.21
CA GLN A 117 -21.59 13.80 3.35
C GLN A 117 -21.25 12.42 3.91
N PRO A 118 -20.84 12.31 5.19
CA PRO A 118 -20.42 11.03 5.78
C PRO A 118 -21.43 9.90 5.58
N SER A 119 -22.73 10.19 5.67
CA SER A 119 -23.82 9.21 5.48
C SER A 119 -23.95 8.66 4.06
N LYS A 120 -23.26 9.26 3.08
CA LYS A 120 -23.27 8.84 1.67
C LYS A 120 -21.90 8.34 1.20
N VAL A 121 -20.89 8.37 2.06
CA VAL A 121 -19.58 7.79 1.75
C VAL A 121 -19.70 6.28 1.83
N LEU A 122 -19.29 5.60 0.76
CA LEU A 122 -19.21 4.15 0.74
C LEU A 122 -17.96 3.72 1.53
N HIS A 123 -18.16 2.99 2.63
CA HIS A 123 -17.10 2.57 3.55
C HIS A 123 -16.24 1.42 3.01
N ASP A 124 -16.66 0.77 1.93
CA ASP A 124 -15.96 -0.35 1.29
C ASP A 124 -14.92 0.11 0.25
N GLN A 125 -14.65 1.41 0.16
CA GLN A 125 -13.70 1.97 -0.81
C GLN A 125 -12.31 2.16 -0.21
N SER A 126 -11.31 1.70 -0.96
CA SER A 126 -9.89 1.88 -0.63
C SER A 126 -9.07 2.11 -1.88
N PHE A 127 -8.00 2.90 -1.76
CA PHE A 127 -6.93 2.97 -2.75
C PHE A 127 -5.74 2.14 -2.28
N GLY A 128 -5.27 1.22 -3.11
CA GLY A 128 -4.11 0.37 -2.83
C GLY A 128 -2.96 0.66 -3.79
N PHE A 129 -1.75 0.79 -3.25
CA PHE A 129 -0.50 0.80 -3.99
C PHE A 129 0.33 -0.41 -3.58
N TRP A 130 0.87 -1.12 -4.56
CA TRP A 130 1.52 -2.41 -4.36
C TRP A 130 2.87 -2.46 -5.08
N TYR A 131 3.93 -2.80 -4.34
CA TYR A 131 5.22 -3.19 -4.87
C TYR A 131 5.48 -4.63 -4.42
N VAL A 132 5.28 -5.59 -5.32
CA VAL A 132 5.32 -7.02 -5.01
C VAL A 132 6.24 -7.76 -5.96
N GLN A 133 6.81 -8.87 -5.49
CA GLN A 133 7.71 -9.71 -6.29
C GLN A 133 6.97 -10.46 -7.43
N GLU A 134 5.67 -10.69 -7.27
CA GLU A 134 4.84 -11.39 -8.25
C GLU A 134 4.55 -10.54 -9.48
N ASN A 135 4.59 -11.15 -10.67
CA ASN A 135 4.11 -10.47 -11.88
C ASN A 135 2.59 -10.58 -11.97
N VAL A 136 1.89 -9.65 -11.30
CA VAL A 136 0.43 -9.60 -11.22
C VAL A 136 -0.20 -9.53 -12.61
N SER A 137 0.37 -8.75 -13.54
CA SER A 137 -0.16 -8.60 -14.90
C SER A 137 -0.24 -9.91 -15.70
N LYS A 138 0.63 -10.89 -15.38
CA LYS A 138 0.65 -12.20 -16.05
C LYS A 138 -0.31 -13.21 -15.41
N ILE A 139 -0.51 -13.14 -14.09
CA ILE A 139 -1.33 -14.10 -13.35
C ILE A 139 -2.80 -13.67 -13.27
N TYR A 140 -3.08 -12.38 -13.45
CA TYR A 140 -4.42 -11.81 -13.37
C TYR A 140 -5.29 -12.32 -14.53
N ASN A 141 -6.38 -13.03 -14.20
CA ASN A 141 -7.29 -13.59 -15.19
C ASN A 141 -8.65 -12.88 -15.13
N GLU A 142 -8.76 -11.78 -15.85
CA GLU A 142 -10.00 -10.98 -15.91
C GLU A 142 -11.19 -11.79 -16.41
N THR A 143 -10.97 -12.68 -17.38
CA THR A 143 -12.03 -13.52 -17.96
C THR A 143 -12.65 -14.44 -16.92
N ALA A 144 -11.86 -14.99 -15.99
CA ALA A 144 -12.39 -15.79 -14.90
C ALA A 144 -13.16 -14.95 -13.86
N ILE A 145 -12.77 -13.69 -13.65
CA ILE A 145 -13.49 -12.76 -12.75
C ILE A 145 -14.85 -12.41 -13.35
N ILE A 146 -14.90 -12.02 -14.62
CA ILE A 146 -16.13 -11.64 -15.32
C ILE A 146 -17.14 -12.79 -15.39
N LYS A 147 -16.67 -14.04 -15.45
CA LYS A 147 -17.54 -15.24 -15.46
C LYS A 147 -18.11 -15.60 -14.08
N SER A 148 -17.63 -14.95 -13.02
CA SER A 148 -18.11 -15.21 -11.65
C SER A 148 -19.42 -14.48 -11.39
N GLU A 149 -20.16 -14.91 -10.37
CA GLU A 149 -21.46 -14.31 -9.98
C GLU A 149 -21.33 -12.83 -9.61
N SER A 150 -20.19 -12.42 -9.05
CA SER A 150 -19.85 -11.03 -8.80
C SER A 150 -18.35 -10.81 -8.93
N TRP A 151 -17.96 -9.55 -9.17
CA TRP A 151 -16.55 -9.14 -9.23
C TRP A 151 -15.79 -9.52 -7.94
N THR A 152 -16.37 -9.23 -6.77
CA THR A 152 -15.78 -9.60 -5.47
C THR A 152 -15.55 -11.10 -5.35
N LYS A 153 -16.54 -11.94 -5.73
CA LYS A 153 -16.40 -13.40 -5.70
C LYS A 153 -15.29 -13.87 -6.65
N GLY A 154 -15.23 -13.32 -7.85
CA GLY A 154 -14.19 -13.65 -8.83
C GLY A 154 -12.78 -13.26 -8.37
N LEU A 155 -12.63 -12.08 -7.77
CA LEU A 155 -11.37 -11.61 -7.19
C LEU A 155 -10.93 -12.50 -6.01
N HIS A 156 -11.85 -12.79 -5.09
CA HIS A 156 -11.58 -13.66 -3.94
C HIS A 156 -11.19 -15.09 -4.39
N ALA A 157 -11.83 -15.63 -5.42
CA ALA A 157 -11.49 -16.94 -5.98
C ALA A 157 -10.06 -16.98 -6.55
N GLN A 158 -9.52 -15.83 -6.98
CA GLN A 158 -8.13 -15.68 -7.42
C GLN A 158 -7.18 -15.22 -6.30
N GLY A 159 -7.69 -15.12 -5.07
CA GLY A 159 -6.91 -14.71 -3.89
C GLY A 159 -6.77 -13.21 -3.70
N PHE A 160 -7.37 -12.37 -4.55
CA PHE A 160 -7.33 -10.91 -4.44
C PHE A 160 -8.31 -10.41 -3.37
N THR A 161 -7.97 -10.61 -2.10
CA THR A 161 -8.84 -10.33 -0.94
C THR A 161 -8.45 -9.08 -0.16
N LEU A 162 -7.40 -8.35 -0.57
CA LEU A 162 -6.89 -7.19 0.16
C LEU A 162 -6.69 -6.00 -0.78
N GLY A 163 -7.66 -5.09 -0.85
CA GLY A 163 -7.54 -3.83 -1.62
C GLY A 163 -7.12 -4.04 -3.08
N GLY A 164 -7.58 -5.13 -3.69
CA GLY A 164 -7.22 -5.50 -5.06
C GLY A 164 -5.90 -6.26 -5.23
N SER A 165 -5.26 -6.68 -4.13
CA SER A 165 -4.07 -7.54 -4.10
C SER A 165 -4.35 -8.83 -3.31
N LYS A 166 -3.42 -9.78 -3.38
CA LYS A 166 -3.44 -10.98 -2.54
C LYS A 166 -3.17 -10.61 -1.09
N ALA A 167 -3.82 -11.29 -0.15
CA ALA A 167 -3.52 -11.12 1.27
C ALA A 167 -2.15 -11.68 1.68
N GLN A 168 -1.68 -12.72 0.97
CA GLN A 168 -0.34 -13.28 1.15
C GLN A 168 0.53 -12.80 -0.03
N PHE A 169 1.43 -11.86 0.25
CA PHE A 169 2.34 -11.30 -0.76
C PHE A 169 3.73 -11.08 -0.16
N THR A 170 4.74 -11.01 -1.04
CA THR A 170 6.12 -10.62 -0.69
C THR A 170 6.42 -9.25 -1.31
N GLY A 171 6.58 -8.24 -0.47
CA GLY A 171 6.81 -6.86 -0.89
C GLY A 171 6.21 -5.85 0.08
N VAL A 172 5.78 -4.70 -0.46
CA VAL A 172 5.19 -3.59 0.29
C VAL A 172 3.81 -3.26 -0.30
N GLY A 173 2.83 -3.08 0.59
CA GLY A 173 1.50 -2.60 0.25
C GLY A 173 1.16 -1.37 1.08
N VAL A 174 0.61 -0.33 0.44
CA VAL A 174 0.08 0.86 1.08
C VAL A 174 -1.40 0.94 0.76
N VAL A 175 -2.23 1.03 1.80
CA VAL A 175 -3.69 1.13 1.65
C VAL A 175 -4.18 2.41 2.29
N LEU A 176 -4.90 3.21 1.50
CA LEU A 176 -5.64 4.37 1.97
C LEU A 176 -7.12 3.99 2.01
N SER A 177 -7.64 3.77 3.22
CA SER A 177 -9.00 3.29 3.45
C SER A 177 -9.90 4.42 3.96
N MET A 178 -11.19 4.34 3.61
CA MET A 178 -12.24 5.20 4.15
C MET A 178 -12.97 4.56 5.35
N ALA A 179 -12.57 3.35 5.77
CA ALA A 179 -13.26 2.57 6.79
C ALA A 179 -13.26 3.20 8.19
N ASP A 180 -12.16 3.83 8.60
CA ASP A 180 -11.96 4.33 9.98
C ASP A 180 -12.57 5.72 10.23
N ARG A 181 -13.49 6.17 9.37
CA ARG A 181 -14.13 7.49 9.47
C ARG A 181 -15.41 7.40 10.30
N GLU A 182 -15.31 6.89 11.53
CA GLU A 182 -16.37 6.93 12.55
C GLU A 182 -16.22 8.16 13.47
#